data_AF-A0A6M2E2M8-F1
#
_entry.id   AF-A0A6M2E2M8-F1
#
_cell.length_a   1.000
_cell.length_b   1.000
_cell.length_c   1.000
_cell.angle_alpha   90.00
_cell.angle_beta   90.00
_cell.angle_gamma   90.00
#
_symmetry.space_group_name_H-M   'P 1'
#
loop_
_entity.id
_entity.type
_entity.pdbx_description
1 polymer ?
#
loop_
_entity_poly.entity_id
_entity_poly.type
_entity_poly.pdbx_seq_one_letter_code
_entity_poly.pdbx_strand_id
1 'polypeptide(L)'
;MAITWHFLLLLIALLPLVRPTPDGTEETKNEDIYEFFTAHNDSWVYNTTENNTAGGPICRHDVLVNITNEHIFFQRLINNSSGHLLRGDFMNWHDYANKPNDSMYVYGEDGRCWVLQY
;
A
#
# COMPACT_ATOMS: atom_id res chain seq x y z
N MET A 1 47.94 -19.43 14.51
CA MET A 1 46.77 -19.63 13.65
C MET A 1 45.90 -20.72 14.28
N ALA A 2 44.98 -20.35 15.16
CA ALA A 2 44.11 -21.31 15.88
C ALA A 2 42.80 -20.65 16.32
N ILE A 3 42.87 -19.36 16.66
CA ILE A 3 41.74 -18.53 17.08
C ILE A 3 40.66 -18.42 15.99
N THR A 4 41.04 -18.35 14.71
CA THR A 4 40.10 -18.18 13.58
C THR A 4 39.18 -19.38 13.36
N TRP A 5 39.61 -20.59 13.71
CA TRP A 5 38.80 -21.80 13.53
C TRP A 5 37.69 -21.94 14.57
N HIS A 6 37.91 -21.44 15.78
CA HIS A 6 36.94 -21.54 16.87
C HIS A 6 35.77 -20.59 16.64
N PHE A 7 36.04 -19.41 16.07
CA PHE A 7 35.00 -18.47 15.64
C PHE A 7 34.12 -19.05 14.51
N LEU A 8 34.72 -19.78 13.57
CA LEU A 8 33.96 -20.37 12.45
C LEU A 8 32.99 -21.46 12.92
N LEU A 9 33.41 -22.30 13.87
CA LEU A 9 32.56 -23.35 14.44
C LEU A 9 31.40 -22.78 15.27
N LEU A 10 31.65 -21.69 16.00
CA LEU A 10 30.62 -20.97 16.75
C LEU A 10 29.58 -20.33 15.82
N LEU A 11 30.03 -19.77 14.68
CA LEU A 11 29.13 -19.18 13.69
C LEU A 11 28.18 -20.23 13.07
N ILE A 12 28.71 -21.41 12.72
CA ILE A 12 27.92 -22.52 12.15
C ILE A 12 26.91 -23.07 13.16
N ALA A 13 27.29 -23.13 14.45
CA ALA A 13 26.39 -23.56 15.52
C ALA A 13 25.21 -22.60 15.76
N LEU A 14 25.33 -21.33 15.35
CA LEU A 14 24.28 -20.31 15.50
C LEU A 14 23.33 -20.22 14.29
N LEU A 15 23.71 -20.74 13.12
CA LEU A 15 22.86 -20.77 11.92
C LEU A 15 21.51 -21.48 12.13
N PRO A 16 21.39 -22.63 12.83
CA PRO A 16 20.10 -23.28 13.05
C PRO A 16 19.19 -22.53 14.05
N LEU A 17 19.70 -21.52 14.78
CA LEU A 17 18.87 -20.66 15.63
C LEU A 17 18.19 -19.53 14.84
N VAL A 18 18.66 -19.24 13.63
CA VAL A 18 17.99 -18.30 12.72
C VAL A 18 16.79 -19.01 12.14
N ARG A 19 15.67 -19.00 12.87
CA ARG A 19 14.39 -19.36 12.29
C ARG A 19 14.04 -18.30 11.24
N PRO A 20 13.62 -18.68 10.04
CA PRO A 20 12.92 -17.73 9.20
C PRO A 20 11.74 -17.23 10.03
N THR A 21 11.68 -15.93 10.28
CA THR A 21 10.40 -15.31 10.61
C THR A 21 9.49 -15.74 9.46
N PRO A 22 8.40 -16.50 9.69
CA PRO A 22 7.39 -16.55 8.65
C PRO A 22 7.10 -15.08 8.33
N ASP A 23 7.23 -14.67 7.06
CA ASP A 23 6.81 -13.34 6.66
C ASP A 23 5.37 -13.21 7.16
N GLY A 24 5.27 -12.49 8.26
CA GLY A 24 4.13 -12.53 9.17
C GLY A 24 3.10 -11.55 8.67
N THR A 25 2.72 -11.73 7.42
CA THR A 25 1.62 -11.07 6.76
C THR A 25 1.26 -12.02 5.63
N GLU A 26 0.40 -13.01 5.94
CA GLU A 26 -0.68 -13.23 5.00
C GLU A 26 -1.32 -11.84 4.86
N GLU A 27 -1.00 -11.14 3.77
CA GLU A 27 -1.76 -9.95 3.39
C GLU A 27 -3.19 -10.45 3.34
N THR A 28 -3.95 -10.09 4.38
CA THR A 28 -5.37 -10.35 4.43
C THR A 28 -5.85 -9.62 3.20
N LYS A 29 -6.21 -10.38 2.17
CA LYS A 29 -6.64 -9.82 0.90
C LYS A 29 -7.95 -9.14 1.23
N ASN A 30 -7.87 -7.88 1.61
CA ASN A 30 -8.99 -7.17 2.17
C ASN A 30 -9.87 -6.84 0.98
N GLU A 31 -10.87 -7.70 0.78
CA GLU A 31 -11.75 -7.61 -0.38
C GLU A 31 -12.67 -6.38 -0.30
N ASP A 32 -12.69 -5.72 0.86
CA ASP A 32 -13.34 -4.44 1.08
C ASP A 32 -12.29 -3.32 1.17
N ILE A 33 -12.33 -2.43 0.17
CA ILE A 33 -11.42 -1.28 0.07
C ILE A 33 -11.64 -0.25 1.19
N TYR A 34 -12.86 -0.13 1.70
CA TYR A 34 -13.16 0.76 2.82
C TYR A 34 -12.55 0.21 4.11
N GLU A 35 -12.63 -1.10 4.36
CA GLU A 35 -11.96 -1.71 5.52
C GLU A 35 -10.44 -1.55 5.43
N PHE A 36 -9.87 -1.71 4.23
CA PHE A 36 -8.43 -1.48 4.00
C PHE A 36 -8.01 -0.07 4.42
N PHE A 37 -8.68 0.97 3.93
CA PHE A 37 -8.34 2.36 4.25
C PHE A 37 -8.75 2.80 5.66
N THR A 38 -9.68 2.10 6.31
CA THR A 38 -9.99 2.35 7.72
C THR A 38 -8.89 1.80 8.64
N ALA A 39 -8.25 0.70 8.24
CA ALA A 39 -7.15 0.11 9.01
C ALA A 39 -5.79 0.79 8.77
N HIS A 40 -5.62 1.52 7.66
CA HIS A 40 -4.35 2.13 7.25
C HIS A 40 -4.51 3.63 7.02
N ASN A 41 -3.77 4.44 7.78
CA ASN A 41 -3.81 5.91 7.67
C ASN A 41 -2.99 6.44 6.49
N ASP A 42 -2.17 5.60 5.86
CA ASP A 42 -1.34 5.94 4.73
C ASP A 42 -1.21 4.76 3.77
N SER A 43 -0.96 5.08 2.50
CA SER A 43 -0.70 4.07 1.48
C SER A 43 0.43 4.51 0.55
N TRP A 44 1.26 3.55 0.18
CA TRP A 44 2.39 3.74 -0.72
C TRP A 44 2.19 2.92 -1.98
N VAL A 45 2.20 3.58 -3.13
CA VAL A 45 2.21 2.91 -4.43
C VAL A 45 3.65 2.84 -4.89
N TYR A 46 4.21 1.62 -4.89
CA TYR A 46 5.57 1.34 -5.33
C TYR A 46 5.64 0.87 -6.79
N ASN A 47 4.55 0.32 -7.33
CA ASN A 47 4.48 -0.21 -8.68
C ASN A 47 3.14 0.16 -9.33
N THR A 48 3.18 0.69 -10.55
CA THR A 48 1.98 1.14 -11.29
C THR A 48 2.20 1.01 -12.79
N THR A 49 1.13 0.71 -13.53
CA THR A 49 1.12 0.69 -15.00
C THR A 49 0.88 2.07 -15.60
N GLU A 50 0.68 3.09 -14.77
CA GLU A 50 0.55 4.48 -15.21
C GLU A 50 1.79 4.92 -16.00
N ASN A 51 1.56 5.51 -17.16
CA ASN A 51 2.64 5.91 -18.05
C ASN A 51 3.43 7.08 -17.45
N ASN A 52 4.62 6.81 -16.89
CA ASN A 52 5.51 7.84 -16.40
C ASN A 52 6.36 8.42 -17.55
N THR A 53 5.91 9.52 -18.13
CA THR A 53 6.66 10.25 -19.15
C THR A 53 8.00 10.80 -18.66
N ALA A 54 8.22 10.92 -17.34
CA ALA A 54 9.46 11.38 -16.75
C ALA A 54 10.54 10.29 -16.54
N GLY A 55 10.22 9.01 -16.80
CA GLY A 55 11.22 7.93 -16.84
C GLY A 55 11.77 7.43 -15.49
N GLY A 56 11.08 7.70 -14.37
CA GLY A 56 11.46 7.23 -13.03
C GLY A 56 10.42 6.34 -12.35
N PRO A 57 10.72 5.73 -11.18
CA PRO A 57 9.69 5.07 -10.37
C PRO A 57 8.65 6.11 -9.91
N ILE A 58 7.37 5.80 -10.05
CA ILE A 58 6.29 6.62 -9.48
C ILE A 58 6.21 6.23 -8.00
N CYS A 59 6.79 7.06 -7.14
CA CYS A 59 6.57 6.97 -5.70
C CYS A 59 5.40 7.89 -5.34
N ARG A 60 4.26 7.27 -5.03
CA ARG A 60 3.06 8.00 -4.62
C ARG A 60 2.72 7.62 -3.20
N HIS A 61 2.61 8.63 -2.36
CA HIS A 61 2.26 8.49 -0.97
C HIS A 61 0.95 9.23 -0.71
N ASP A 62 -0.08 8.49 -0.32
CA ASP A 62 -1.40 9.02 -0.06
C ASP A 62 -1.67 8.93 1.45
N VAL A 63 -1.86 10.07 2.10
CA VAL A 63 -2.13 10.17 3.54
C VAL A 63 -3.62 10.44 3.75
N LEU A 64 -4.27 9.61 4.56
CA LEU A 64 -5.69 9.75 4.88
C LEU A 64 -5.96 11.08 5.60
N VAL A 65 -6.97 11.81 5.12
CA VAL A 65 -7.48 13.04 5.75
C VAL A 65 -8.81 12.75 6.45
N ASN A 66 -9.73 12.07 5.76
CA ASN A 66 -11.03 11.71 6.30
C ASN A 66 -11.64 10.52 5.53
N ILE A 67 -12.49 9.73 6.18
CA ILE A 67 -13.19 8.61 5.55
C ILE A 67 -14.61 8.47 6.12
N THR A 68 -15.54 8.16 5.25
CA THR A 68 -16.90 7.71 5.57
C THR A 68 -17.18 6.43 4.77
N ASN A 69 -18.32 5.80 5.01
CA ASN A 69 -18.78 4.64 4.24
C ASN A 69 -19.06 4.94 2.75
N GLU A 70 -19.12 6.22 2.36
CA GLU A 70 -19.41 6.66 0.98
C GLU A 70 -18.18 7.30 0.31
N HIS A 71 -17.37 8.03 1.08
CA HIS A 71 -16.29 8.87 0.55
C HIS A 71 -15.01 8.72 1.35
N ILE A 72 -13.88 8.89 0.68
CA ILE A 72 -12.56 8.99 1.28
C ILE A 72 -11.87 10.25 0.78
N PHE A 73 -11.11 10.92 1.64
CA PHE A 73 -10.27 12.04 1.30
C PHE A 73 -8.85 11.74 1.71
N PHE A 74 -7.90 11.94 0.80
CA PHE A 74 -6.49 11.75 1.06
C PHE A 74 -5.66 12.85 0.43
N GLN A 75 -4.55 13.18 1.07
CA GLN A 75 -3.55 14.09 0.54
C GLN A 75 -2.46 13.28 -0.16
N ARG A 76 -2.34 13.45 -1.47
CA ARG A 76 -1.29 12.83 -2.28
C ARG A 76 -0.04 13.67 -2.25
N LEU A 77 1.01 13.13 -1.67
CA LEU A 77 2.33 13.74 -1.60
C LEU A 77 3.14 13.29 -2.82
N ILE A 78 3.62 14.27 -3.61
CA ILE A 78 4.51 14.05 -4.76
C ILE A 78 5.86 14.67 -4.44
N ASN A 79 6.82 13.86 -3.98
CA ASN A 79 8.15 14.32 -3.57
C ASN A 79 8.10 15.55 -2.63
N ASN A 80 8.78 16.64 -2.98
CA ASN A 80 8.94 17.86 -2.17
C ASN A 80 7.83 18.91 -2.39
N SER A 81 6.77 18.62 -3.15
CA SER A 81 5.70 19.60 -3.38
C SER A 81 4.65 19.57 -2.28
N SER A 82 3.86 20.65 -2.19
CA SER A 82 2.60 20.63 -1.45
C SER A 82 1.69 19.55 -2.05
N GLY A 83 1.19 18.64 -1.22
CA GLY A 83 0.34 17.55 -1.71
C GLY A 83 -0.99 18.04 -2.26
N HIS A 84 -1.61 17.24 -3.11
CA HIS A 84 -2.92 17.51 -3.70
C HIS A 84 -4.02 16.79 -2.92
N LEU A 85 -5.15 17.46 -2.68
CA LEU A 85 -6.29 16.79 -2.05
C LEU A 85 -7.03 15.97 -3.11
N LEU A 86 -7.26 14.70 -2.79
CA LEU A 86 -8.00 13.77 -3.64
C LEU A 86 -9.25 13.31 -2.90
N ARG A 87 -10.32 13.11 -3.68
CA ARG A 87 -11.57 12.50 -3.20
C ARG A 87 -11.74 11.15 -3.86
N GLY A 88 -11.99 10.12 -3.07
CA GLY A 88 -12.47 8.84 -3.51
C GLY A 88 -13.96 8.68 -3.20
N ASP A 89 -14.72 8.13 -4.13
CA ASP A 89 -16.11 7.71 -3.92
C ASP A 89 -16.17 6.19 -4.03
N PHE A 90 -16.53 5.52 -2.93
CA PHE A 90 -16.59 4.08 -2.88
C PHE A 90 -17.73 3.55 -3.75
N MET A 91 -17.50 2.40 -4.37
CA MET A 91 -18.52 1.70 -5.14
C MET A 91 -18.30 0.19 -5.10
N ASN A 92 -19.35 -0.53 -5.48
CA ASN A 92 -19.26 -1.93 -5.87
C ASN A 92 -19.20 -2.00 -7.41
N TRP A 93 -18.12 -2.55 -7.94
CA TRP A 93 -17.95 -2.90 -9.34
C TRP A 93 -18.32 -4.36 -9.59
N HIS A 94 -18.05 -5.27 -8.66
CA HIS A 94 -18.40 -6.69 -8.75
C HIS A 94 -19.46 -7.11 -7.71
N ASP A 95 -20.68 -7.30 -8.21
CA ASP A 95 -21.88 -7.88 -7.58
C ASP A 95 -22.19 -7.50 -6.11
N TYR A 96 -23.31 -6.81 -5.94
CA TYR A 96 -23.76 -6.12 -4.72
C TYR A 96 -24.04 -7.05 -3.53
N ALA A 97 -24.15 -8.36 -3.74
CA ALA A 97 -24.69 -9.29 -2.75
C ALA A 97 -23.72 -9.59 -1.57
N ASN A 98 -22.40 -9.45 -1.76
CA ASN A 98 -21.43 -9.95 -0.77
C ASN A 98 -20.30 -8.97 -0.39
N LYS A 99 -20.07 -7.89 -1.16
CA LYS A 99 -18.94 -6.96 -0.95
C LYS A 99 -19.41 -5.52 -1.14
N PRO A 100 -19.60 -4.70 -0.11
CA PRO A 100 -20.22 -3.38 -0.32
C PRO A 100 -19.30 -2.41 -1.07
N ASN A 101 -17.98 -2.51 -0.90
CA ASN A 101 -17.01 -1.63 -1.56
C ASN A 101 -15.79 -2.42 -2.05
N ASP A 102 -15.71 -2.76 -3.35
CA ASP A 102 -14.53 -3.43 -3.93
C ASP A 102 -13.66 -2.47 -4.76
N SER A 103 -14.14 -1.24 -4.96
CA SER A 103 -13.55 -0.26 -5.85
C SER A 103 -13.92 1.16 -5.46
N MET A 104 -13.22 2.15 -6.03
CA MET A 104 -13.57 3.56 -5.87
C MET A 104 -13.23 4.38 -7.12
N TYR A 105 -14.02 5.42 -7.38
CA TYR A 105 -13.63 6.50 -8.29
C TYR A 105 -12.78 7.48 -7.52
N VAL A 106 -11.64 7.88 -8.07
CA VAL A 106 -10.76 8.87 -7.46
C VAL A 106 -10.69 10.10 -8.35
N TYR A 107 -10.99 11.25 -7.77
CA TYR A 107 -11.03 12.54 -8.43
C TYR A 107 -9.84 13.40 -8.03
N GLY A 108 -9.12 13.89 -9.04
CA GLY A 108 -8.09 14.91 -8.90
C GLY A 108 -8.65 16.33 -8.86
N GLU A 109 -7.86 17.28 -8.34
CA GLU A 109 -8.17 18.72 -8.39
C GLU A 109 -8.31 19.25 -9.83
N ASP A 110 -7.70 18.56 -10.79
CA ASP A 110 -7.78 18.87 -12.22
C ASP A 110 -9.01 18.27 -12.92
N GLY A 111 -9.92 17.65 -12.16
CA GLY A 111 -11.15 17.04 -12.67
C GLY A 111 -10.93 15.69 -13.37
N ARG A 112 -9.70 15.15 -13.39
CA ARG A 112 -9.46 13.80 -13.89
C ARG A 112 -9.99 12.76 -12.91
N CYS A 113 -10.47 11.65 -13.46
CA CYS A 113 -11.04 10.54 -12.69
C CYS A 113 -10.36 9.22 -13.08
N TRP A 114 -10.04 8.39 -12.09
CA TRP A 114 -9.49 7.04 -12.26
C TRP A 114 -10.21 6.07 -11.33
N VAL A 115 -10.29 4.79 -11.72
CA VAL A 115 -10.82 3.72 -10.88
C VAL A 115 -9.68 3.06 -10.13
N LEU A 116 -9.85 2.88 -8.82
CA LEU A 116 -8.96 2.06 -8.00
C LEU A 116 -9.72 0.80 -7.56
N GLN A 117 -9.09 -0.36 -7.77
CA GLN A 117 -9.65 -1.68 -7.45
C GLN A 117 -8.59 -2.54 -6.77
N TYR A 118 -8.98 -3.36 -5.79
CA TYR A 118 -8.13 -4.35 -5.11
C TYR A 118 -8.49 -5.79 -5.49
#